data_AF-A0A7S2CFQ0-F1
#
_entry.id   AF-A0A7S2CFQ0-F1
#
_cell.length_a   1.000
_cell.length_b   1.000
_cell.length_c   1.000
_cell.angle_alpha   90.00
_cell.angle_beta   90.00
_cell.angle_gamma   90.00
#
_symmetry.space_group_name_H-M   'P 1'
#
loop_
_entity.id
_entity.type
_entity.pdbx_description
1 polymer ?
#
loop_
_entity_poly.entity_id
_entity_poly.type
_entity_poly.pdbx_seq_one_letter_code
_entity_poly.pdbx_strand_id
1 'polypeptide(L)'
;IFPFSNSSGAFWEVPVNADGACQFRALAFCLFGDEERHGDLRTRICDFMEGQRAKYAGFLSEESFPSYISRMRISSSWGDHLTLQAASDALDVDINLVTSYPEKGLIEVRPSDGAEYEEAEDIAGRERLSPLWIGYWADVHYNPLVSTASKR
;
A
#
# COMPACT_ATOMS: atom_id res chain seq x y z
N ILE A 1 17.13 13.92 -23.18
CA ILE A 1 18.08 12.78 -23.13
C ILE A 1 18.16 12.36 -21.67
N PHE A 2 17.37 11.36 -21.28
CA PHE A 2 17.62 10.59 -20.06
C PHE A 2 18.14 9.24 -20.52
N PRO A 3 19.42 8.91 -20.29
CA PRO A 3 19.94 7.59 -20.60
C PRO A 3 19.88 6.74 -19.32
N PHE A 4 18.92 5.83 -19.25
CA PHE A 4 19.06 4.64 -18.41
C PHE A 4 18.75 3.44 -19.28
N SER A 5 19.81 2.73 -19.66
CA SER A 5 19.67 1.45 -20.33
C SER A 5 19.51 0.34 -19.29
N ASN A 6 18.61 -0.58 -19.63
CA ASN A 6 18.74 -2.01 -19.42
C ASN A 6 18.22 -2.62 -18.11
N SER A 7 16.90 -2.47 -17.90
CA SER A 7 15.93 -3.56 -17.61
C SER A 7 14.63 -2.96 -17.08
N SER A 8 14.14 -1.87 -17.71
CA SER A 8 12.89 -1.25 -17.29
C SER A 8 11.75 -2.18 -17.65
N GLY A 9 11.33 -3.02 -16.70
CA GLY A 9 10.03 -3.68 -16.78
C GLY A 9 9.01 -2.58 -17.02
N ALA A 10 8.38 -2.59 -18.19
CA ALA A 10 7.32 -1.64 -18.46
C ALA A 10 6.18 -1.97 -17.48
N PHE A 11 5.79 -0.97 -16.70
CA PHE A 11 4.57 -1.03 -15.91
C PHE A 11 3.41 -0.54 -16.77
N TRP A 12 2.26 -1.17 -16.62
CA TRP A 12 1.00 -0.63 -17.11
C TRP A 12 0.04 -0.46 -15.94
N GLU A 13 -0.82 0.55 -16.07
CA GLU A 13 -1.89 0.79 -15.11
C GLU A 13 -3.06 -0.14 -15.39
N VAL A 14 -3.60 -0.74 -14.32
CA VAL A 14 -4.86 -1.50 -14.40
C VAL A 14 -5.94 -0.68 -13.70
N PRO A 15 -7.03 -0.28 -14.37
CA PRO A 15 -8.10 0.45 -13.70
C PRO A 15 -8.85 -0.46 -12.72
N VAL A 16 -9.10 0.04 -11.51
CA VAL A 16 -10.04 -0.55 -10.55
C VAL A 16 -11.26 0.37 -10.37
N ASN A 17 -12.27 -0.10 -9.65
CA ASN A 17 -13.44 0.74 -9.38
C ASN A 17 -13.06 2.03 -8.65
N ALA A 18 -13.50 3.17 -9.20
CA ALA A 18 -13.28 4.52 -8.66
C ALA A 18 -14.28 4.84 -7.53
N ASP A 19 -14.21 4.06 -6.46
CA ASP A 19 -14.97 4.25 -5.22
C ASP A 19 -14.04 4.55 -4.05
N GLY A 20 -14.61 4.70 -2.85
CA GLY A 20 -13.83 4.91 -1.64
C GLY A 20 -13.02 3.70 -1.18
N ALA A 21 -13.06 2.56 -1.89
CA ALA A 21 -12.25 1.38 -1.61
C ALA A 21 -11.01 1.29 -2.51
N CYS A 22 -10.79 2.22 -3.45
CA CYS A 22 -9.77 2.12 -4.49
C CYS A 22 -8.36 1.77 -3.99
N GLN A 23 -7.90 2.30 -2.84
CA GLN A 23 -6.60 1.93 -2.27
C GLN A 23 -6.53 0.42 -1.94
N PHE A 24 -7.55 -0.13 -1.28
CA PHE A 24 -7.62 -1.56 -0.94
C PHE A 24 -7.85 -2.43 -2.17
N ARG A 25 -8.61 -1.95 -3.16
CA ARG A 25 -8.80 -2.62 -4.46
C ARG A 25 -7.49 -2.74 -5.23
N ALA A 26 -6.70 -1.66 -5.26
CA ALA A 26 -5.41 -1.66 -5.91
C ALA A 26 -4.45 -2.66 -5.26
N LEU A 27 -4.36 -2.66 -3.93
CA LEU A 27 -3.54 -3.63 -3.19
C LEU A 27 -4.04 -5.07 -3.39
N ALA A 28 -5.35 -5.31 -3.34
CA ALA A 28 -5.94 -6.62 -3.55
C ALA A 28 -5.66 -7.15 -4.96
N PHE A 29 -5.76 -6.29 -5.98
CA PHE A 29 -5.40 -6.67 -7.33
C PHE A 29 -3.92 -7.02 -7.46
N CYS A 30 -3.01 -6.24 -6.87
CA CYS A 30 -1.57 -6.55 -6.90
C CYS A 30 -1.25 -7.90 -6.22
N LEU A 31 -1.97 -8.27 -5.15
CA LEU A 31 -1.73 -9.49 -4.38
C LEU A 31 -2.43 -10.73 -4.95
N PHE A 32 -3.64 -10.57 -5.47
CA PHE A 32 -4.54 -11.68 -5.79
C PHE A 32 -4.97 -11.70 -7.26
N GLY A 33 -4.66 -10.66 -8.03
CA GLY A 33 -5.18 -10.47 -9.38
C GLY A 33 -6.68 -10.17 -9.43
N ASP A 34 -7.30 -9.85 -8.29
CA ASP A 34 -8.74 -9.64 -8.14
C ASP A 34 -9.03 -8.50 -7.16
N GLU A 35 -9.61 -7.41 -7.67
CA GLU A 35 -9.96 -6.24 -6.85
C GLU A 35 -11.10 -6.51 -5.86
N GLU A 36 -11.98 -7.49 -6.14
CA GLU A 36 -13.15 -7.79 -5.29
C GLU A 36 -12.75 -8.42 -3.95
N ARG A 37 -11.50 -8.87 -3.84
CA ARG A 37 -10.87 -9.33 -2.59
C ARG A 37 -10.48 -8.21 -1.63
N HIS A 38 -10.77 -6.94 -1.96
CA HIS A 38 -10.44 -5.79 -1.13
C HIS A 38 -11.07 -5.84 0.27
N GLY A 39 -12.25 -6.45 0.44
CA GLY A 39 -12.92 -6.58 1.74
C GLY A 39 -12.17 -7.47 2.73
N ASP A 40 -11.68 -8.62 2.27
CA ASP A 40 -10.85 -9.52 3.08
C ASP A 40 -9.54 -8.85 3.48
N LEU A 41 -8.90 -8.18 2.51
CA LEU A 41 -7.64 -7.47 2.73
C LEU A 41 -7.81 -6.34 3.75
N ARG A 42 -8.87 -5.52 3.60
CA ARG A 42 -9.23 -4.45 4.54
C ARG A 42 -9.42 -5.00 5.95
N THR A 43 -10.14 -6.12 6.08
CA THR A 43 -10.38 -6.78 7.38
C THR A 43 -9.07 -7.20 8.01
N ARG A 44 -8.19 -7.90 7.27
CA ARG A 44 -6.87 -8.32 7.75
C ARG A 44 -6.01 -7.15 8.22
N ILE A 45 -6.00 -6.04 7.46
CA ILE A 45 -5.23 -4.84 7.83
C ILE A 45 -5.79 -4.22 9.11
N CYS A 46 -7.12 -4.06 9.22
CA CYS A 46 -7.74 -3.49 10.42
C CYS A 46 -7.50 -4.38 11.66
N ASP A 47 -7.61 -5.69 11.53
CA ASP A 47 -7.32 -6.65 12.62
C ASP A 47 -5.87 -6.55 13.08
N PHE A 48 -4.93 -6.43 12.13
CA PHE A 48 -3.52 -6.25 12.43
C PHE A 48 -3.26 -4.93 13.18
N MET A 49 -3.89 -3.84 12.73
CA MET A 49 -3.78 -2.54 13.40
C MET A 49 -4.34 -2.60 14.82
N GLU A 50 -5.50 -3.21 15.03
CA GLU A 50 -6.08 -3.42 16.37
C GLU A 50 -5.12 -4.19 17.30
N GLY A 51 -4.51 -5.27 16.79
CA GLY A 51 -3.52 -6.06 17.52
C GLY A 51 -2.24 -5.30 17.87
N GLN A 52 -1.93 -4.22 17.14
CA GLN A 52 -0.76 -3.37 17.35
C GLN A 52 -1.13 -1.92 17.64
N ARG A 53 -2.22 -1.69 18.39
CA ARG A 53 -2.72 -0.35 18.73
C ARG A 53 -1.64 0.63 19.17
N ALA A 54 -0.69 0.20 20.00
CA ALA A 54 0.39 1.07 20.51
C ALA A 54 1.26 1.67 19.38
N LYS A 55 1.40 0.97 18.26
CA LYS A 55 2.15 1.41 17.09
C LYS A 55 1.39 2.49 16.31
N TYR A 56 0.09 2.34 16.14
CA TYR A 56 -0.69 3.17 15.20
C TYR A 56 -1.43 4.33 15.86
N ALA A 57 -1.84 4.20 17.12
CA ALA A 57 -2.70 5.19 17.78
C ALA A 57 -2.06 6.58 17.91
N GLY A 58 -0.73 6.65 17.99
CA GLY A 58 0.01 7.92 18.10
C GLY A 58 0.00 8.78 16.83
N PHE A 59 -0.32 8.20 15.67
CA PHE A 59 -0.39 8.93 14.40
C PHE A 59 -1.73 9.61 14.16
N LEU A 60 -2.72 9.39 15.03
CA LEU A 60 -4.06 9.95 14.90
C LEU A 60 -4.20 11.20 15.79
N SER A 61 -4.44 12.37 15.19
CA SER A 61 -4.71 13.62 15.91
C SER A 61 -6.20 13.96 15.99
N GLU A 62 -6.96 13.67 14.92
CA GLU A 62 -8.33 14.15 14.74
C GLU A 62 -9.41 13.20 15.28
N GLU A 63 -9.07 11.93 15.51
CA GLU A 63 -10.03 10.93 15.98
C GLU A 63 -9.41 9.88 16.90
N SER A 64 -10.26 9.19 17.66
CA SER A 64 -9.82 8.09 18.52
C SER A 64 -9.48 6.85 17.70
N PHE A 65 -8.50 6.06 18.15
CA PHE A 65 -8.11 4.83 17.47
C PHE A 65 -9.29 3.84 17.23
N PRO A 66 -10.19 3.56 18.20
CA PRO A 66 -11.36 2.72 17.94
C PRO A 66 -12.30 3.29 16.87
N SER A 67 -12.48 4.62 16.83
CA SER A 67 -13.28 5.29 15.79
C SER A 67 -12.63 5.14 14.41
N TYR A 68 -11.32 5.33 14.33
CA TYR A 68 -10.54 5.18 13.11
C TYR A 68 -10.69 3.77 12.53
N ILE A 69 -10.47 2.74 13.35
CA ILE A 69 -10.62 1.34 12.93
C ILE A 69 -12.06 1.07 12.50
N SER A 70 -13.07 1.50 13.27
CA SER A 70 -14.48 1.30 12.90
C SER A 70 -14.81 1.93 11.54
N ARG A 71 -14.29 3.14 11.29
CA ARG A 71 -14.40 3.84 10.00
C ARG A 71 -13.64 3.07 8.91
N MET A 72 -12.43 2.61 9.16
CA MET A 72 -11.62 1.86 8.20
C MET A 72 -12.18 0.49 7.85
N ARG A 73 -13.04 -0.10 8.68
CA ARG A 73 -13.74 -1.35 8.34
C ARG A 73 -14.90 -1.15 7.35
N ILE A 74 -15.41 0.07 7.17
CA ILE A 74 -16.45 0.37 6.19
C ILE A 74 -15.85 0.21 4.78
N SER A 75 -16.49 -0.60 3.94
CA SER A 75 -15.97 -0.97 2.62
C SER A 75 -15.68 0.23 1.72
N SER A 76 -16.48 1.30 1.83
CA SER A 76 -16.36 2.53 1.07
C SER A 76 -15.50 3.63 1.73
N SER A 77 -14.82 3.34 2.84
CA SER A 77 -13.94 4.32 3.49
C SER A 77 -12.59 4.39 2.79
N TRP A 78 -12.20 5.62 2.45
CA TRP A 78 -10.91 5.92 1.83
C TRP A 78 -9.77 5.52 2.75
N GLY A 79 -8.79 4.81 2.19
CA GLY A 79 -7.52 4.55 2.86
C GLY A 79 -6.63 5.80 2.86
N ASP A 80 -5.60 5.79 3.69
CA ASP A 80 -4.64 6.86 3.88
C ASP A 80 -3.20 6.30 3.94
N HIS A 81 -2.24 7.11 4.37
CA HIS A 81 -0.87 6.65 4.54
C HIS A 81 -0.74 5.61 5.66
N LEU A 82 -1.55 5.71 6.72
CA LEU A 82 -1.48 4.79 7.84
C LEU A 82 -1.98 3.40 7.45
N THR A 83 -2.99 3.30 6.59
CA THR A 83 -3.42 2.02 6.02
C THR A 83 -2.40 1.42 5.05
N LEU A 84 -1.64 2.23 4.31
CA LEU A 84 -0.51 1.72 3.50
C LEU A 84 0.60 1.16 4.38
N GLN A 85 0.98 1.87 5.44
CA GLN A 85 1.98 1.38 6.40
C GLN A 85 1.52 0.08 7.06
N ALA A 86 0.27 0.03 7.54
CA ALA A 86 -0.29 -1.16 8.14
C ALA A 86 -0.40 -2.34 7.15
N ALA A 87 -0.70 -2.07 5.88
CA ALA A 87 -0.71 -3.09 4.84
C ALA A 87 0.69 -3.68 4.62
N SER A 88 1.69 -2.82 4.50
CA SER A 88 3.10 -3.22 4.36
C SER A 88 3.54 -4.10 5.54
N ASP A 89 3.26 -3.65 6.77
CA ASP A 89 3.58 -4.38 7.99
C ASP A 89 2.84 -5.74 8.09
N ALA A 90 1.53 -5.77 7.79
CA ALA A 90 0.68 -6.96 7.95
C ALA A 90 0.97 -8.06 6.92
N LEU A 91 1.53 -7.67 5.77
CA LEU A 91 1.83 -8.53 4.64
C LEU A 91 3.32 -8.82 4.47
N ASP A 92 4.19 -8.14 5.23
CA ASP A 92 5.65 -8.17 5.09
C ASP A 92 6.10 -7.89 3.65
N VAL A 93 5.54 -6.83 3.04
CA VAL A 93 5.77 -6.46 1.62
C VAL A 93 6.04 -4.98 1.47
N ASP A 94 6.93 -4.61 0.54
CA ASP A 94 7.14 -3.21 0.18
C ASP A 94 5.99 -2.72 -0.70
N ILE A 95 5.58 -1.46 -0.50
CA ILE A 95 4.60 -0.79 -1.34
C ILE A 95 5.25 0.44 -1.95
N ASN A 96 5.36 0.45 -3.26
CA ASN A 96 5.87 1.57 -4.05
C ASN A 96 4.70 2.37 -4.61
N LEU A 97 4.48 3.54 -4.02
CA LEU A 97 3.42 4.47 -4.40
C LEU A 97 3.97 5.52 -5.37
N VAL A 98 3.63 5.41 -6.64
CA VAL A 98 3.94 6.41 -7.66
C VAL A 98 2.87 7.49 -7.61
N THR A 99 3.26 8.77 -7.57
CA THR A 99 2.30 9.87 -7.48
C THR A 99 2.48 10.90 -8.59
N SER A 100 1.42 11.66 -8.88
CA SER A 100 1.50 12.85 -9.74
C SER A 100 2.14 14.08 -9.07
N TYR A 101 2.58 13.98 -7.82
CA TYR A 101 3.19 15.13 -7.12
C TYR A 101 4.62 15.35 -7.61
N PRO A 102 4.95 16.55 -8.13
CA PRO A 102 6.28 16.83 -8.70
C PRO A 102 7.44 16.61 -7.72
N GLU A 103 7.20 16.86 -6.43
CA GLU A 103 8.24 16.77 -5.39
C GLU A 103 8.36 15.36 -4.78
N LYS A 104 7.34 14.51 -4.92
CA LYS A 104 7.28 13.16 -4.33
C LYS A 104 6.75 12.14 -5.34
N GLY A 105 7.42 12.05 -6.50
CA GLY A 105 7.00 11.16 -7.59
C GLY A 105 6.99 9.67 -7.21
N LEU A 106 7.76 9.28 -6.18
CA LEU A 106 7.75 7.93 -5.59
C LEU A 106 7.79 8.04 -4.07
N ILE A 107 6.92 7.29 -3.41
CA ILE A 107 6.91 7.08 -1.95
C ILE A 107 7.06 5.58 -1.72
N GLU A 108 8.12 5.18 -1.02
CA GLU A 108 8.36 3.79 -0.65
C GLU A 108 7.86 3.56 0.79
N VAL A 109 6.97 2.59 0.95
CA VAL A 109 6.48 2.15 2.27
C VAL A 109 7.03 0.75 2.50
N ARG A 110 7.89 0.62 3.51
CA ARG A 110 8.49 -0.67 3.91
C ARG A 110 7.88 -1.14 5.22
N PRO A 111 7.87 -2.46 5.49
CA PRO A 111 7.46 -2.97 6.79
C PRO A 111 8.36 -2.36 7.86
N SER A 112 7.74 -1.75 8.84
CA SER A 112 8.46 -1.18 9.97
C SER A 112 8.51 -2.22 11.08
N ASP A 113 9.71 -2.63 11.51
CA ASP A 113 9.92 -3.50 12.68
C ASP A 113 9.58 -2.80 14.01
N GLY A 114 8.79 -1.73 13.98
CA GLY A 114 8.46 -0.88 15.13
C GLY A 114 9.44 0.25 15.39
N ALA A 115 10.43 0.46 14.51
CA ALA A 115 11.33 1.60 14.54
C ALA A 115 10.84 2.73 13.61
N GLU A 116 10.89 3.97 14.10
CA GLU A 116 10.70 5.18 13.29
C GLU A 116 11.69 5.18 12.12
N TYR A 117 11.20 5.50 10.92
CA TYR A 117 11.88 5.92 9.69
C TYR A 117 13.42 5.82 9.64
N GLU A 118 13.97 4.63 9.86
CA GLU A 118 15.35 4.30 9.55
C GLU A 118 15.32 3.28 8.42
N GLU A 119 16.26 3.42 7.49
CA GLU A 119 16.47 2.54 6.34
C GLU A 119 16.64 1.10 6.87
N ALA A 120 15.55 0.33 6.89
CA ALA A 120 15.61 -1.07 7.28
C ALA A 120 16.63 -1.77 6.35
N GLU A 121 17.80 -2.12 6.90
CA GLU A 121 18.77 -2.93 6.19
C GLU A 121 18.07 -4.21 5.75
N ASP A 122 18.17 -4.54 4.46
CA ASP A 122 17.64 -5.78 3.91
C ASP A 122 18.12 -6.95 4.77
N ILE A 123 17.20 -7.57 5.54
CA ILE A 123 17.50 -8.77 6.32
C ILE A 123 17.70 -9.90 5.31
N ALA A 124 18.95 -10.04 4.84
CA ALA A 124 19.35 -11.00 3.82
C ALA A 124 18.91 -12.42 4.22
N GLY A 125 17.97 -12.99 3.46
CA GLY A 125 17.53 -14.38 3.61
C GLY A 125 16.03 -14.61 3.85
N ARG A 126 15.21 -13.56 4.03
CA ARG A 126 13.74 -13.71 3.97
C ARG A 126 13.26 -13.70 2.51
N GLU A 127 12.53 -14.73 2.09
CA GLU A 127 11.73 -14.67 0.85
C GLU A 127 10.54 -13.72 1.07
N ARG A 128 10.74 -12.43 0.83
CA ARG A 128 9.66 -11.44 0.83
C ARG A 128 8.91 -11.49 -0.51
N LEU A 129 7.63 -11.14 -0.46
CA LEU A 129 6.85 -10.94 -1.68
C LEU A 129 7.50 -9.83 -2.52
N SER A 130 7.32 -9.91 -3.84
CA SER A 130 7.72 -8.81 -4.73
C SER A 130 7.00 -7.52 -4.32
N PRO A 131 7.65 -6.35 -4.39
CA PRO A 131 7.02 -5.07 -4.04
C PRO A 131 5.73 -4.85 -4.81
N LEU A 132 4.70 -4.34 -4.12
CA LEU A 132 3.45 -3.95 -4.73
C LEU A 132 3.61 -2.54 -5.30
N TRP A 133 3.22 -2.34 -6.56
CA TRP A 133 3.28 -1.04 -7.20
C TRP A 133 1.88 -0.50 -7.42
N ILE A 134 1.62 0.70 -6.93
CA ILE A 134 0.33 1.40 -7.10
C ILE A 134 0.59 2.85 -7.49
N GLY A 135 -0.27 3.39 -8.35
CA GLY A 135 -0.29 4.80 -8.72
C GLY A 135 -1.36 5.53 -7.92
N TYR A 136 -1.09 6.78 -7.53
CA TYR A 136 -2.06 7.70 -6.94
C TYR A 136 -2.14 8.99 -7.74
N TRP A 137 -3.33 9.23 -8.30
CA TRP A 137 -3.54 10.24 -9.32
C TRP A 137 -4.57 11.27 -8.91
N ALA A 138 -4.25 12.54 -9.22
CA ALA A 138 -5.13 13.70 -9.03
C ALA A 138 -5.75 13.79 -7.63
N ASP A 139 -5.05 13.24 -6.64
CA ASP A 139 -5.41 13.26 -5.22
C ASP A 139 -6.71 12.54 -4.87
N VAL A 140 -7.15 11.62 -5.73
CA VAL A 140 -8.48 11.00 -5.58
C VAL A 140 -8.52 9.50 -5.84
N HIS A 141 -7.56 8.92 -6.54
CA HIS A 141 -7.72 7.55 -7.02
C HIS A 141 -6.43 6.74 -7.07
N TYR A 142 -6.54 5.47 -6.67
CA TYR A 142 -5.45 4.49 -6.69
C TYR A 142 -5.69 3.44 -7.78
N ASN A 143 -4.65 3.12 -8.53
CA ASN A 143 -4.65 2.01 -9.48
C ASN A 143 -3.40 1.13 -9.32
N PRO A 144 -3.50 -0.20 -9.49
CA PRO A 144 -2.35 -1.07 -9.66
C PRO A 144 -1.44 -0.65 -10.82
N LEU A 145 -0.13 -0.79 -10.60
CA LEU A 145 0.88 -0.74 -11.65
C LEU A 145 1.51 -2.13 -11.77
N VAL A 146 1.30 -2.82 -12.89
CA VAL A 146 1.73 -4.21 -13.06
C VAL A 146 2.91 -4.29 -14.02
N SER A 147 3.95 -5.01 -13.62
CA SER A 147 5.13 -5.22 -14.45
C SER A 147 4.91 -6.31 -15.50
N THR A 148 5.25 -6.00 -16.75
CA THR A 148 5.44 -6.95 -17.87
C THR A 148 6.28 -8.19 -17.51
N ALA A 149 7.24 -8.04 -16.59
CA ALA A 149 8.20 -9.09 -16.26
C ALA A 149 7.65 -10.16 -15.29
N SER A 150 6.46 -9.93 -14.71
CA SER A 150 5.87 -10.84 -13.71
C SER A 150 5.10 -12.03 -14.31
N LYS A 151 5.11 -12.21 -15.64
CA LYS A 151 4.69 -13.46 -16.29
C LYS A 151 5.86 -14.44 -16.26
N ARG A 152 5.94 -15.27 -15.21
CA ARG A 152 6.64 -16.55 -15.26
C ARG A 152 5.67 -17.67 -14.93
#